data_AF-A0A6H1ZV51-F1
#
_entry.id   AF-A0A6H1ZV51-F1
#
_cell.length_a   1.000
_cell.length_b   1.000
_cell.length_c   1.000
_cell.angle_alpha   90.00
_cell.angle_beta   90.00
_cell.angle_gamma   90.00
#
_symmetry.space_group_name_H-M   'P 1'
#
loop_
_entity.id
_entity.type
_entity.pdbx_description
1 polymer ?
#
loop_
_entity_poly.entity_id
_entity_poly.type
_entity_poly.pdbx_seq_one_letter_code
_entity_poly.pdbx_strand_id
1 'polypeptide(L)' 'MRLTNGLKVYCKSMGKILRVAHIAQTDDEANEFCAKHPDTGVIALDQNNGLVFIAELYQIKIDSKVLPD' A
#
# COMPACT_ATOMS: atom_id res chain seq x y z
N MET A 1 -10.70 9.68 -5.96
CA MET A 1 -11.50 10.23 -4.85
C MET A 1 -10.59 11.14 -4.05
N ARG A 2 -10.87 12.45 -3.94
CA ARG A 2 -10.08 13.38 -3.09
C ARG A 2 -10.63 13.25 -1.67
N LEU A 3 -9.83 12.73 -0.75
CA LEU A 3 -10.15 12.82 0.67
C LEU A 3 -9.81 14.25 1.12
N THR A 4 -10.66 14.85 1.93
CA THR A 4 -10.73 16.30 2.22
C THR A 4 -9.49 16.95 2.83
N ASN A 5 -8.41 16.20 3.07
CA ASN A 5 -7.23 16.65 3.81
C ASN A 5 -5.93 16.65 2.99
N GLY A 6 -6.00 16.72 1.65
CA GLY A 6 -4.79 16.68 0.80
C GLY A 6 -4.22 15.28 0.56
N LEU A 7 -4.86 14.24 1.10
CA LEU A 7 -4.51 12.85 0.84
C LEU A 7 -5.06 12.42 -0.53
N LYS A 8 -4.14 12.06 -1.44
CA LYS A 8 -4.48 11.47 -2.73
C LYS A 8 -4.28 9.96 -2.65
N VAL A 9 -5.38 9.22 -2.81
CA VAL A 9 -5.37 7.75 -2.83
C VAL A 9 -5.43 7.26 -4.28
N TYR A 10 -4.47 6.45 -4.67
CA TYR A 10 -4.37 5.84 -5.99
C TYR A 10 -4.68 4.36 -5.86
N CYS A 11 -5.95 3.98 -6.00
CA CYS A 11 -6.36 2.57 -5.92
C CYS A 11 -7.09 2.17 -7.20
N LYS A 12 -6.51 1.24 -7.97
CA LYS A 12 -7.04 0.79 -9.29
C LYS A 12 -8.01 -0.39 -9.19
N SER A 13 -8.05 -1.10 -8.04
CA SER A 13 -8.83 -2.33 -7.88
C SER A 13 -9.65 -2.31 -6.59
N MET A 14 -10.96 -2.12 -6.71
CA MET A 14 -11.90 -2.33 -5.60
C MET A 14 -11.95 -3.84 -5.26
N GLY A 15 -11.87 -4.21 -3.98
CA GLY A 15 -12.01 -5.60 -3.50
C GLY A 15 -10.71 -6.36 -3.17
N LYS A 16 -9.54 -5.71 -3.28
CA LYS A 16 -8.25 -6.27 -2.84
C LYS A 16 -7.83 -5.59 -1.54
N ILE A 17 -7.47 -6.38 -0.53
CA ILE A 17 -6.87 -5.85 0.71
C ILE A 17 -5.41 -5.53 0.41
N LEU A 18 -5.00 -4.32 0.71
CA LEU A 18 -3.62 -3.84 0.58
C LEU A 18 -3.10 -3.58 1.99
N ARG A 19 -1.89 -4.09 2.32
CA ARG A 19 -1.22 -3.77 3.59
C ARG A 19 -0.12 -2.76 3.32
N VAL A 20 -0.01 -1.73 4.16
CA VAL A 20 1.12 -0.80 4.10
C VAL A 20 2.38 -1.59 4.45
N ALA A 21 3.31 -1.62 3.51
CA ALA A 21 4.59 -2.32 3.63
C ALA A 21 5.72 -1.35 4.01
N HIS A 22 5.66 -0.10 3.52
CA HIS A 22 6.64 0.94 3.82
C HIS A 22 6.02 2.34 3.77
N ILE A 23 6.62 3.28 4.51
CA ILE A 23 6.30 4.70 4.46
C ILE A 23 7.60 5.45 4.20
N ALA A 24 7.70 6.05 3.01
CA ALA A 24 8.85 6.84 2.61
C ALA A 24 8.61 8.34 2.86
N GLN A 25 9.68 9.10 3.07
CA GLN A 25 9.63 10.56 3.26
C GLN A 25 9.93 11.34 1.97
N THR A 26 10.41 10.65 0.92
CA THR A 26 10.70 11.25 -0.39
C THR A 26 10.28 10.32 -1.52
N ASP A 27 10.08 10.89 -2.71
CA ASP A 27 9.79 10.12 -3.91
C ASP A 27 10.95 9.18 -4.29
N ASP A 28 12.20 9.60 -4.07
CA ASP A 28 13.40 8.79 -4.37
C ASP A 28 13.46 7.54 -3.49
N GLU A 29 13.23 7.68 -2.18
CA GLU A 29 13.16 6.55 -1.25
C GLU A 29 12.02 5.59 -1.65
N ALA A 30 10.87 6.15 -2.02
CA ALA A 30 9.74 5.36 -2.44
C ALA A 30 10.03 4.55 -3.72
N ASN A 31 10.69 5.17 -4.70
CA ASN A 31 11.10 4.54 -5.95
C ASN A 31 12.15 3.45 -5.70
N GLU A 32 13.14 3.71 -4.83
CA GLU A 32 14.16 2.73 -4.48
C GLU A 32 13.53 1.49 -3.79
N PHE A 33 12.58 1.70 -2.88
CA PHE A 33 11.85 0.62 -2.24
C PHE A 33 11.05 -0.21 -3.26
N CYS A 34 10.28 0.45 -4.14
CA CYS A 34 9.50 -0.25 -5.17
C CYS A 34 10.39 -1.01 -6.16
N ALA A 35 11.58 -0.50 -6.48
CA ALA A 35 12.54 -1.19 -7.34
C ALA A 35 13.09 -2.48 -6.69
N LYS A 36 13.26 -2.49 -5.36
CA LYS A 36 13.69 -3.68 -4.59
C LYS A 36 12.54 -4.67 -4.33
N HIS A 37 11.30 -4.18 -4.28
CA HIS A 37 10.09 -4.94 -3.94
C HIS A 37 9.04 -4.79 -5.06
N PRO A 38 9.19 -5.53 -6.18
CA PRO A 38 8.37 -5.32 -7.39
C PRO A 38 6.89 -5.71 -7.23
N ASP A 39 6.52 -6.36 -6.15
CA ASP A 39 5.16 -6.71 -5.73
C ASP A 39 4.46 -5.61 -4.92
N THR A 40 5.18 -4.52 -4.62
CA THR A 40 4.68 -3.34 -3.91
C THR A 40 4.36 -2.20 -4.88
N GLY A 41 3.58 -1.22 -4.40
CA GLY A 41 3.32 0.02 -5.14
C GLY A 41 2.80 1.14 -4.25
N VAL A 42 2.95 2.37 -4.72
CA VAL A 42 2.47 3.57 -4.03
C VAL A 42 0.94 3.63 -4.07
N ILE A 43 0.31 3.77 -2.90
CA ILE A 43 -1.16 3.81 -2.76
C ILE A 43 -1.67 5.16 -2.26
N ALA A 44 -0.84 5.93 -1.56
CA ALA A 44 -1.22 7.25 -1.08
C ALA A 44 -0.03 8.20 -0.97
N LEU A 45 -0.32 9.47 -1.18
CA LEU A 45 0.60 10.59 -0.92
C LEU A 45 -0.08 11.53 0.07
N ASP A 46 0.56 11.76 1.22
CA ASP A 46 0.20 12.80 2.17
C ASP A 46 1.05 14.04 1.91
N GLN A 47 0.45 15.00 1.20
CA GLN A 47 1.13 16.22 0.79
C GLN A 47 1.45 17.16 1.97
N ASN A 48 0.79 17.03 3.11
CA ASN A 48 1.04 17.91 4.26
C ASN A 48 2.29 17.48 5.03
N ASN A 49 2.53 16.17 5.12
CA ASN A 49 3.64 15.59 5.86
C ASN A 49 4.79 15.09 4.96
N GLY A 50 4.61 15.15 3.63
CA GLY A 50 5.59 14.64 2.66
C GLY A 50 5.72 13.12 2.69
N LEU A 51 4.69 12.39 3.13
CA LEU A 51 4.76 10.94 3.29
C LEU A 51 4.21 10.21 2.07
N VAL A 52 4.95 9.21 1.62
CA VAL A 52 4.58 8.32 0.51
C VAL A 52 4.30 6.93 1.08
N PHE A 53 3.06 6.46 0.95
CA PHE A 53 2.64 5.18 1.48
C PHE A 53 2.72 4.12 0.38
N ILE A 54 3.51 3.09 0.63
CA ILE A 54 3.72 1.95 -0.26
C ILE A 54 3.06 0.74 0.35
N ALA A 55 2.30 0.00 -0.47
CA ALA A 55 1.59 -1.19 -0.04
C ALA A 55 1.81 -2.35 -1.01
N GLU A 56 1.64 -3.55 -0.48
CA GLU A 56 1.60 -4.79 -1.25
C GLU A 56 0.22 -5.42 -1.13
N LEU A 57 -0.07 -6.36 -2.04
CA LEU A 57 -1.28 -7.16 -1.97
C LEU A 57 -1.25 -8.02 -0.70
N TYR A 58 -2.23 -7.81 0.18
CA TYR A 58 -2.39 -8.68 1.32
C TYR A 58 -3.00 -10.01 0.87
N GLN A 59 -2.13 -10.98 0.60
CA GLN A 59 -2.54 -12.37 0.39
C GLN A 59 -2.75 -13.03 1.75
N ILE A 60 -3.98 -13.01 2.28
CA ILE A 60 -4.36 -14.02 3.26
C ILE A 60 -4.38 -15.35 2.49
N LYS A 61 -3.37 -16.21 2.70
CA LYS A 61 -3.54 -17.64 2.46
C LYS A 61 -4.51 -18.14 3.51
N ILE A 62 -5.79 -18.29 3.15
CA ILE A 62 -6.73 -19.04 3.96
C ILE A 62 -6.36 -20.50 3.74
N ASP A 63 -5.76 -21.14 4.76
CA ASP A 63 -5.60 -22.60 4.74
C ASP A 63 -7.00 -23.22 4.60
N SER A 64 -7.22 -23.99 3.53
CA SER A 64 -8.45 -24.77 3.33
C SER A 64 -8.45 -25.99 4.25
N LYS A 65 -8.40 -25.78 5.56
CA LYS A 65 -8.56 -26.84 6.54
C LYS A 65 -9.68 -26.47 7.50
N VAL A 66 -10.59 -27.41 7.70
CA VAL A 66 -11.58 -27.35 8.76
C VAL A 66 -10.80 -27.36 10.08
N LEU A 67 -10.99 -26.32 10.89
CA LEU A 67 -10.45 -26.31 12.25
C LEU A 67 -11.18 -27.42 13.03
N PRO A 68 -10.47 -28.36 13.67
CA PRO A 68 -11.11 -29.31 14.57
C PRO A 68 -11.75 -28.54 15.72
N ASP A 69 -12.89 -29.05 16.21
CA ASP A 69 -13.61 -28.49 17.36
C ASP A 69 -12.73 -28.32 18.61
#